data_AF-A0ABD2AN11-F1
#
_entry.id   AF-A0ABD2AN11-F1
#
_cell.length_a   1.000
_cell.length_b   1.000
_cell.length_c   1.000
_cell.angle_alpha   90.00
_cell.angle_beta   90.00
_cell.angle_gamma   90.00
#
_symmetry.space_group_name_H-M   'P 1'
#
loop_
_entity.id
_entity.type
_entity.pdbx_description
1 polymer ?
#
loop_
_entity_poly.entity_id
_entity_poly.type
_entity_poly.pdbx_seq_one_letter_code
_entity_poly.pdbx_strand_id
1 'polypeptide(L)'
;MIPNTYNLQFYPQEQEIPYDEDFENVPMVKPIRIVQFILLASLIALTIYTCFNKSPYTEIDKILLFLAFGTFLFITFIDIISQLGGDPITETPMFLFGVVGAVIILLAAFQIFSVTRREEVNDIWKLMTAIVLSVIASIVYLIDVLLIFLYGY
;
A
#
# COMPACT_ATOMS: atom_id res chain seq x y z
N MET A 1 -10.59 -41.42 -68.52
CA MET A 1 -9.71 -40.29 -68.86
C MET A 1 -9.81 -39.27 -67.75
N ILE A 2 -8.67 -38.98 -67.11
CA ILE A 2 -8.41 -38.01 -66.02
C ILE A 2 -8.21 -36.61 -66.67
N PRO A 3 -8.18 -35.47 -65.97
CA PRO A 3 -9.06 -34.84 -64.97
C PRO A 3 -9.47 -33.40 -65.45
N ASN A 4 -10.08 -32.57 -64.60
CA ASN A 4 -9.74 -31.13 -64.53
C ASN A 4 -10.30 -30.57 -63.20
N THR A 5 -9.47 -30.54 -62.15
CA THR A 5 -8.56 -29.47 -61.70
C THR A 5 -9.28 -28.41 -60.86
N TYR A 6 -9.08 -28.56 -59.55
CA TYR A 6 -9.36 -27.57 -58.52
C TYR A 6 -8.49 -26.33 -58.75
N ASN A 7 -9.10 -25.18 -58.97
CA ASN A 7 -8.40 -23.89 -58.85
C ASN A 7 -8.41 -23.51 -57.36
N LEU A 8 -7.42 -24.00 -56.62
CA LEU A 8 -7.04 -23.42 -55.33
C LEU A 8 -6.24 -22.15 -55.63
N GLN A 9 -6.89 -21.00 -55.53
CA GLN A 9 -6.19 -19.71 -55.48
C GLN A 9 -5.42 -19.65 -54.16
N PHE A 10 -4.11 -19.92 -54.23
CA PHE A 10 -3.17 -19.59 -53.16
C PHE A 10 -2.97 -18.07 -53.18
N TYR A 11 -3.73 -17.35 -52.37
CA TYR A 11 -3.26 -16.04 -51.89
C TYR A 11 -2.08 -16.32 -50.95
N PRO A 12 -0.89 -15.71 -51.15
CA PRO A 12 0.11 -15.72 -50.11
C PRO A 12 -0.51 -14.98 -48.92
N GLN A 13 -0.78 -15.71 -47.84
CA GLN A 13 -1.03 -15.09 -46.54
C GLN A 13 0.25 -14.33 -46.21
N GLU A 14 0.22 -13.00 -46.31
CA GLU A 14 1.21 -12.17 -45.64
C GLU A 14 1.11 -12.55 -44.17
N GLN A 15 2.06 -13.37 -43.73
CA GLN A 15 2.22 -13.71 -42.34
C GLN A 15 2.69 -12.41 -41.70
N GLU A 16 1.75 -11.61 -41.19
CA GLU A 16 2.05 -10.52 -40.27
C GLU A 16 2.84 -11.18 -39.14
N ILE A 17 4.16 -10.99 -39.17
CA ILE A 17 5.00 -11.29 -38.03
C ILE A 17 4.37 -10.47 -36.91
N PRO A 18 3.84 -11.09 -35.84
CA PRO A 18 3.38 -10.31 -34.72
C PRO A 18 4.59 -9.49 -34.28
N TYR A 19 4.48 -8.16 -34.42
CA TYR A 19 5.41 -7.29 -33.72
C TYR A 19 5.24 -7.69 -32.26
N ASP A 20 6.27 -8.29 -31.67
CA ASP A 20 6.37 -8.44 -30.23
C ASP A 20 6.38 -7.01 -29.64
N GLU A 21 5.19 -6.43 -29.47
CA GLU A 21 4.94 -5.18 -28.74
C GLU A 21 5.14 -5.35 -27.23
N ASP A 22 5.87 -6.38 -26.81
CA ASP A 22 6.05 -6.75 -25.41
C ASP A 22 7.09 -5.86 -24.68
N PHE A 23 7.64 -4.84 -25.33
CA PHE A 23 8.68 -3.99 -24.75
C PHE A 23 8.21 -2.64 -24.19
N GLU A 24 6.91 -2.31 -24.21
CA GLU A 24 6.49 -0.95 -23.83
C GLU A 24 5.86 -0.78 -22.44
N ASN A 25 5.54 -1.83 -21.69
CA ASN A 25 5.01 -1.65 -20.33
C ASN A 25 5.45 -2.77 -19.38
N VAL A 26 6.72 -2.81 -18.99
CA VAL A 26 7.01 -3.35 -17.64
C VAL A 26 6.27 -2.41 -16.68
N PRO A 27 5.24 -2.87 -15.93
CA PRO A 27 4.47 -1.96 -15.11
C PRO A 27 5.39 -1.37 -14.04
N MET A 28 5.86 -0.15 -14.27
CA MET A 28 6.74 0.63 -13.38
C MET A 28 6.15 0.83 -11.98
N VAL A 29 4.88 0.47 -11.80
CA VAL A 29 4.07 0.67 -10.60
C VAL A 29 4.32 -0.38 -9.52
N LYS A 30 4.70 -1.63 -9.88
CA LYS A 30 5.09 -2.65 -8.88
C LYS A 30 6.26 -2.19 -7.98
N PRO A 31 7.39 -1.67 -8.52
CA PRO A 31 8.50 -1.23 -7.67
C PRO A 31 8.21 0.05 -6.87
N ILE A 32 7.41 0.98 -7.41
CA ILE A 32 7.01 2.21 -6.69
C ILE A 32 6.23 1.87 -5.43
N ARG A 33 5.33 0.88 -5.51
CA ARG A 33 4.51 0.45 -4.38
C ARG A 33 5.33 -0.21 -3.26
N ILE A 34 6.32 -1.00 -3.63
CA ILE A 34 7.28 -1.56 -2.65
C ILE A 34 8.03 -0.44 -1.94
N VAL A 35 8.46 0.61 -2.65
CA VAL A 35 9.14 1.77 -2.06
C VAL A 35 8.20 2.56 -1.14
N GLN A 36 6.96 2.80 -1.55
CA GLN A 36 5.94 3.45 -0.71
C GLN A 36 5.65 2.65 0.56
N PHE A 37 5.60 1.32 0.45
CA PHE A 37 5.45 0.47 1.63
C PHE A 37 6.63 0.59 2.59
N ILE A 38 7.86 0.52 2.09
CA ILE A 38 9.06 0.66 2.93
C ILE A 38 9.06 2.02 3.64
N LEU A 39 8.67 3.09 2.93
CA LEU A 39 8.52 4.42 3.50
C LEU A 39 7.45 4.43 4.60
N LEU A 40 6.29 3.83 4.35
CA LEU A 40 5.19 3.76 5.31
C LEU A 40 5.55 2.96 6.56
N ALA A 41 6.18 1.80 6.40
CA ALA A 41 6.69 0.97 7.49
C ALA A 41 7.74 1.73 8.32
N SER A 42 8.62 2.49 7.66
CA SER A 42 9.62 3.33 8.31
C SER A 42 8.99 4.46 9.12
N LEU A 43 7.96 5.12 8.57
CA LEU A 43 7.20 6.17 9.29
C LEU A 43 6.51 5.60 10.53
N ILE A 44 5.88 4.43 10.41
CA ILE A 44 5.23 3.76 11.54
C ILE A 44 6.24 3.35 12.61
N ALA A 45 7.37 2.76 12.20
CA ALA A 45 8.44 2.41 13.12
C ALA A 45 8.98 3.64 13.87
N LEU A 46 9.12 4.77 13.17
CA LEU A 46 9.55 6.03 13.77
C LEU A 46 8.50 6.60 14.72
N THR A 47 7.22 6.52 14.38
CA THR A 47 6.12 6.91 15.28
C THR A 47 6.12 6.07 16.56
N ILE A 48 6.24 4.75 16.45
CA ILE A 48 6.33 3.83 17.60
C ILE A 48 7.55 4.18 18.44
N TYR A 49 8.73 4.34 17.82
CA TYR A 49 9.95 4.72 18.53
C TYR A 49 9.77 6.03 19.31
N THR A 50 9.15 7.03 18.68
CA THR A 50 8.88 8.35 19.29
C THR A 50 7.91 8.25 20.46
N CYS A 51 6.88 7.41 20.36
CA CYS A 51 5.89 7.20 21.41
C CYS A 51 6.40 6.35 22.59
N PHE A 52 7.29 5.39 22.34
CA PHE A 52 7.74 4.42 23.36
C PHE A 52 9.03 4.84 24.09
N ASN A 53 9.87 5.69 23.50
CA ASN A 53 11.11 6.14 24.13
C ASN A 53 10.82 7.20 25.21
N LYS A 54 10.93 6.81 26.50
CA LYS A 54 10.55 7.63 27.69
C LYS A 54 9.08 8.06 27.63
N SER A 55 8.21 7.08 27.49
CA SER A 55 6.79 7.26 27.18
C SER A 55 5.96 7.71 28.40
N PRO A 56 5.11 8.76 28.26
CA PRO A 56 4.06 9.09 29.22
C PRO A 56 2.82 8.18 29.10
N TYR A 57 2.86 7.15 28.26
CA TYR A 57 1.74 6.26 28.04
C TYR A 57 1.58 5.27 29.19
N THR A 58 0.34 5.02 29.57
CA THR A 58 0.01 3.85 30.39
C THR A 58 0.29 2.58 29.59
N GLU A 59 0.53 1.46 30.28
CA GLU A 59 0.75 0.15 29.63
C GLU A 59 -0.41 -0.23 28.69
N ILE A 60 -1.65 0.16 29.03
CA ILE A 60 -2.84 -0.08 28.20
C ILE A 60 -2.79 0.74 26.91
N ASP A 61 -2.44 2.03 27.00
CA ASP A 61 -2.35 2.89 25.82
C ASP A 61 -1.26 2.40 24.85
N LYS A 62 -0.13 1.89 25.38
CA LYS A 62 0.94 1.28 24.58
C LYS A 62 0.46 0.02 23.85
N ILE A 63 -0.25 -0.87 24.53
CA ILE A 63 -0.79 -2.11 23.92
C ILE A 63 -1.78 -1.78 22.81
N LEU A 64 -2.67 -0.80 23.02
CA LEU A 64 -3.62 -0.35 22.01
C LEU A 64 -2.93 0.24 20.77
N LEU A 65 -1.92 1.10 20.99
CA LEU A 65 -1.14 1.68 19.90
C LEU A 65 -0.38 0.61 19.11
N PHE A 66 0.20 -0.36 19.83
CA PHE A 66 0.91 -1.48 19.23
C PHE A 66 -0.02 -2.39 18.44
N LEU A 67 -1.22 -2.69 18.94
CA LEU A 67 -2.24 -3.44 18.22
C LEU A 67 -2.68 -2.71 16.95
N ALA A 68 -2.97 -1.40 17.04
CA ALA A 68 -3.39 -0.61 15.88
C ALA A 68 -2.32 -0.61 14.77
N PHE A 69 -1.07 -0.31 15.10
CA PHE A 69 0.03 -0.34 14.12
C PHE A 69 0.39 -1.76 13.68
N GLY A 70 0.31 -2.75 14.56
CA GLY A 70 0.62 -4.15 14.25
C GLY A 70 -0.40 -4.76 13.30
N THR A 71 -1.70 -4.56 13.54
CA THR A 71 -2.76 -4.97 12.62
C THR A 71 -2.60 -4.30 11.27
N PHE A 72 -2.27 -3.01 11.26
CA PHE A 72 -1.98 -2.28 10.02
C PHE A 72 -0.82 -2.93 9.24
N LEU A 73 0.34 -3.09 9.87
CA LEU A 73 1.53 -3.68 9.25
C LEU A 73 1.26 -5.10 8.73
N PHE A 74 0.45 -5.87 9.45
CA PHE A 74 0.05 -7.22 9.02
C PHE A 74 -0.78 -7.20 7.74
N ILE A 75 -1.78 -6.32 7.66
CA ILE A 75 -2.60 -6.16 6.43
C ILE A 75 -1.72 -5.76 5.26
N THR A 76 -0.84 -4.79 5.45
CA THR A 76 0.03 -4.31 4.38
C THR A 76 1.07 -5.36 3.97
N PHE A 77 1.52 -6.21 4.90
CA PHE A 77 2.41 -7.33 4.57
C PHE A 77 1.74 -8.39 3.67
N ILE A 78 0.48 -8.72 3.95
CA ILE A 78 -0.31 -9.62 3.09
C ILE A 78 -0.45 -9.04 1.67
N ASP A 79 -0.69 -7.74 1.57
CA ASP A 79 -0.81 -7.02 0.30
C ASP A 79 0.46 -7.12 -0.54
N ILE A 80 1.64 -6.95 0.08
CA ILE A 80 2.93 -7.12 -0.62
C ILE A 80 3.13 -8.54 -1.12
N ILE A 81 2.83 -9.54 -0.28
CA ILE A 81 2.96 -10.95 -0.67
C ILE A 81 2.07 -11.25 -1.87
N SER A 82 0.84 -10.73 -1.89
CA SER A 82 -0.05 -10.86 -3.04
C SER A 82 0.55 -10.23 -4.31
N GLN A 83 1.11 -9.02 -4.21
CA GLN A 83 1.72 -8.36 -5.37
C GLN A 83 2.95 -9.09 -5.91
N LEU A 84 3.74 -9.72 -5.02
CA LEU A 84 4.90 -10.54 -5.39
C LEU A 84 4.50 -11.92 -5.95
N GLY A 85 3.36 -12.46 -5.52
CA GLY A 85 2.85 -13.77 -5.93
C GLY A 85 2.30 -13.83 -7.35
N GLY A 86 2.21 -12.68 -8.04
CA GLY A 86 1.79 -12.60 -9.45
C GLY A 86 0.29 -12.57 -9.68
N ASP A 87 -0.52 -12.91 -8.68
CA ASP A 87 -1.98 -12.83 -8.70
C ASP A 87 -2.42 -11.70 -7.74
N PRO A 88 -2.58 -10.46 -8.24
CA PRO A 88 -2.94 -9.34 -7.38
C PRO A 88 -4.32 -9.58 -6.76
N ILE A 89 -4.45 -9.28 -5.46
CA ILE A 89 -5.75 -9.12 -4.80
C ILE A 89 -6.57 -8.15 -5.65
N THR A 90 -7.79 -8.54 -6.00
CA THR A 90 -8.71 -7.73 -6.80
C THR A 90 -8.80 -6.28 -6.27
N GLU A 91 -9.01 -5.31 -7.16
CA GLU A 91 -8.97 -3.87 -6.84
C GLU A 91 -9.87 -3.49 -5.63
N THR A 92 -11.04 -4.12 -5.53
CA THR A 92 -12.06 -3.82 -4.51
C THR A 92 -11.63 -4.14 -3.07
N PRO A 93 -11.16 -5.35 -2.72
CA PRO A 93 -10.62 -5.62 -1.39
C PRO A 93 -9.39 -4.77 -1.06
N MET A 94 -8.56 -4.44 -2.05
CA MET A 94 -7.37 -3.62 -1.84
C MET A 94 -7.72 -2.18 -1.46
N PHE A 95 -8.71 -1.58 -2.13
CA PHE A 95 -9.27 -0.28 -1.75
C PHE A 95 -9.86 -0.30 -0.33
N LEU A 96 -10.59 -1.35 0.04
CA LEU A 96 -11.18 -1.50 1.37
C LEU A 96 -10.09 -1.56 2.45
N PHE A 97 -9.04 -2.37 2.25
CA PHE A 97 -7.88 -2.43 3.15
C PHE A 97 -7.12 -1.09 3.21
N GLY A 98 -7.11 -0.37 2.10
CA GLY A 98 -6.63 1.00 1.99
C GLY A 98 -7.35 1.99 2.90
N VAL A 99 -8.67 2.05 2.78
CA VAL A 99 -9.50 2.97 3.59
C VAL A 99 -9.44 2.57 5.06
N VAL A 100 -9.57 1.27 5.37
CA VAL A 100 -9.52 0.76 6.74
C VAL A 100 -8.16 1.07 7.39
N GLY A 101 -7.05 0.87 6.68
CA GLY A 101 -5.73 1.17 7.20
C GLY A 101 -5.52 2.67 7.46
N ALA A 102 -5.99 3.55 6.57
CA ALA A 102 -5.93 5.00 6.77
C ALA A 102 -6.71 5.42 8.03
N VAL A 103 -7.90 4.84 8.24
CA VAL A 103 -8.73 5.09 9.43
C VAL A 103 -8.03 4.59 10.70
N ILE A 104 -7.42 3.40 10.69
CA ILE A 104 -6.68 2.87 11.85
C ILE A 104 -5.52 3.80 12.24
N ILE A 105 -4.75 4.30 11.26
CA ILE A 105 -3.64 5.24 11.51
C ILE A 105 -4.18 6.56 12.10
N LEU A 106 -5.31 7.07 11.62
CA LEU A 106 -5.95 8.28 12.16
C LEU A 106 -6.49 8.07 13.58
N LEU A 107 -7.05 6.89 13.88
CA LEU A 107 -7.46 6.54 15.24
C LEU A 107 -6.27 6.49 16.19
N ALA A 108 -5.13 5.94 15.74
CA ALA A 108 -3.88 5.97 16.51
C ALA A 108 -3.41 7.41 16.74
N ALA A 109 -3.47 8.28 15.73
CA ALA A 109 -3.14 9.71 15.87
C ALA A 109 -4.06 10.41 16.89
N PHE A 110 -5.37 10.13 16.85
CA PHE A 110 -6.34 10.66 17.81
C PHE A 110 -6.08 10.17 19.24
N GLN A 111 -5.68 8.91 19.40
CA GLN A 111 -5.28 8.38 20.69
C GLN A 111 -4.03 9.09 21.22
N ILE A 112 -3.01 9.30 20.38
CA ILE A 112 -1.82 10.08 20.74
C ILE A 112 -2.20 11.50 21.17
N PHE A 113 -3.09 12.16 20.43
CA PHE A 113 -3.60 13.48 20.76
C PHE A 113 -4.32 13.51 22.12
N SER A 114 -5.15 12.50 22.40
CA SER A 114 -5.87 12.39 23.67
C SER A 114 -4.94 12.23 24.86
N VAL A 115 -3.86 11.46 24.71
CA VAL A 115 -2.82 11.30 25.75
C VAL A 115 -2.06 12.61 25.97
N THR A 116 -1.79 13.37 24.91
CA THR A 116 -1.07 14.66 24.96
C THR A 116 -1.77 15.70 25.83
N ARG A 117 -3.09 15.60 26.02
CA ARG A 117 -3.88 16.55 26.84
C ARG A 117 -3.89 16.24 28.33
N ARG A 118 -3.27 15.14 28.78
CA ARG A 118 -3.22 14.79 30.21
C ARG A 118 -2.21 15.71 30.93
N GLU A 119 -2.56 16.16 32.13
CA GLU A 119 -1.75 17.13 32.91
C GLU A 119 -0.35 16.63 33.28
N GLU A 120 -0.14 15.31 33.25
CA GLU A 120 1.11 14.64 33.62
C GLU A 120 2.15 14.61 32.48
N VAL A 121 1.82 15.13 31.30
CA VAL A 121 2.64 15.00 30.09
C VAL A 121 3.49 16.24 29.85
N ASN A 122 4.79 16.13 30.14
CA ASN A 122 5.77 17.20 29.88
C ASN A 122 6.36 17.16 28.46
N ASP A 123 6.32 16.02 27.78
CA ASP A 123 6.96 15.78 26.48
C ASP A 123 6.04 16.05 25.27
N ILE A 124 5.31 17.17 25.29
CA ILE A 124 4.30 17.54 24.27
C ILE A 124 4.89 17.54 22.85
N TRP A 125 6.12 18.04 22.68
CA TRP A 125 6.79 18.11 21.36
C TRP A 125 7.02 16.74 20.72
N LYS A 126 7.31 15.71 21.52
CA LYS A 126 7.49 14.34 21.01
C LYS A 126 6.16 13.78 20.52
N LEU A 127 5.09 14.00 21.27
CA LEU A 127 3.76 13.53 20.88
C LEU A 127 3.21 14.27 19.66
N MET A 128 3.45 15.58 19.57
CA MET A 128 3.13 16.36 18.36
C MET A 128 3.86 15.81 17.14
N THR A 129 5.14 15.45 17.28
CA THR A 129 5.90 14.82 16.20
C THR A 129 5.29 13.47 15.79
N ALA A 130 4.90 12.63 16.75
CA ALA A 130 4.24 11.36 16.49
C ALA A 130 2.86 11.50 15.83
N ILE A 131 2.10 12.54 16.16
CA ILE A 131 0.84 12.89 15.48
C ILE A 131 1.12 13.25 14.02
N VAL A 132 2.08 14.15 13.78
CA VAL A 132 2.45 14.58 12.43
C VAL A 132 2.94 13.38 11.60
N LEU A 133 3.79 12.52 12.16
CA LEU A 133 4.25 11.30 11.49
C LEU A 133 3.10 10.34 11.15
N SER A 134 2.13 10.17 12.07
CA SER A 134 0.93 9.36 11.82
C SER A 134 0.06 9.96 10.71
N VAL A 135 -0.12 11.28 10.69
CA VAL A 135 -0.90 11.96 9.63
C VAL A 135 -0.20 11.82 8.28
N ILE A 136 1.13 12.01 8.22
CA ILE A 136 1.91 11.82 6.99
C ILE A 136 1.79 10.36 6.52
N ALA A 137 1.88 9.38 7.42
CA ALA A 137 1.70 7.97 7.10
C ALA A 137 0.29 7.70 6.51
N SER A 138 -0.76 8.28 7.09
CA SER A 138 -2.12 8.17 6.57
C SER A 138 -2.26 8.77 5.16
N ILE A 139 -1.66 9.95 4.92
CA ILE A 139 -1.67 10.61 3.61
C ILE A 139 -0.92 9.77 2.56
N VAL A 140 0.29 9.30 2.89
CA VAL A 140 1.08 8.44 1.98
C VAL A 140 0.28 7.19 1.61
N TYR A 141 -0.39 6.59 2.58
CA TYR A 141 -1.20 5.41 2.34
C TYR A 141 -2.45 5.71 1.49
N LEU A 142 -3.13 6.84 1.72
CA LEU A 142 -4.24 7.28 0.87
C LEU A 142 -3.80 7.56 -0.57
N ILE A 143 -2.60 8.11 -0.77
CA ILE A 143 -2.03 8.32 -2.10
C ILE A 143 -1.82 6.97 -2.80
N ASP A 144 -1.30 5.96 -2.11
CA ASP A 144 -1.14 4.59 -2.66
C ASP A 144 -2.50 4.02 -3.12
N VAL A 145 -3.53 4.13 -2.27
CA VAL A 145 -4.90 3.69 -2.58
C VAL A 145 -5.51 4.45 -3.77
N LEU A 146 -5.26 5.75 -3.86
CA LEU A 146 -5.74 6.58 -4.96
C LEU A 146 -5.05 6.21 -6.28
N LEU A 147 -3.75 5.91 -6.25
CA LEU A 147 -3.01 5.46 -7.43
C LEU A 147 -3.55 4.12 -7.95
N ILE A 148 -3.90 3.19 -7.07
CA ILE A 148 -4.56 1.93 -7.42
C ILE A 148 -5.90 2.21 -8.13
N PHE A 149 -6.73 3.07 -7.53
CA PHE A 149 -8.06 3.38 -8.07
C PHE A 149 -8.02 4.11 -9.42
N LEU A 150 -7.11 5.07 -9.59
CA LEU A 150 -7.04 5.90 -10.80
C LEU A 150 -6.43 5.17 -11.99
N TYR A 151 -5.44 4.33 -11.75
CA TYR A 151 -4.70 3.65 -12.81
C TYR A 151 -5.18 2.23 -13.07
N GLY A 152 -6.22 1.75 -12.37
CA GLY A 152 -6.88 0.47 -12.65
C GLY A 152 -5.89 -0.68 -12.71
N TYR A 153 -5.19 -0.88 -11.59
CA TYR A 153 -4.25 -1.98 -11.39
C TYR A 153 -4.88 -3.12 -10.62
#